data_AF-A0AAT9IUM1-F1
#
_entry.id   AF-A0AAT9IUM1-F1
#
_cell.length_a   1.000
_cell.length_b   1.000
_cell.length_c   1.000
_cell.angle_alpha   90.00
_cell.angle_beta   90.00
_cell.angle_gamma   90.00
#
_symmetry.space_group_name_H-M   'P 1'
#
loop_
_entity.id
_entity.type
_entity.pdbx_description
1 polymer ?
#
loop_
_entity_poly.entity_id
_entity_poly.type
_entity_poly.pdbx_seq_one_letter_code
_entity_poly.pdbx_strand_id
1 'polypeptide(L)'
;MTPDERRTLLRAFADRMLLKVTAMDDPEDMPGVEKAVRVAAGIERVYSRCDRAERQIRDQTPNPRKLEAERASHEEEAIKARVSLANTLEWGEKRRRDLGKWWDAAEERTRERILAQPAQPQAQTSVETLPQEDLASQTVACRQPTPVVSYVDYTESILKARAALGLNTIEVETPAPDILAPEP
;
A
#
# COMPACT_ATOMS: atom_id res chain seq x y z
N MET A 1 17.07 31.52 -6.85
CA MET A 1 15.70 31.93 -7.19
C MET A 1 14.81 30.70 -7.19
N THR A 2 13.96 30.56 -6.18
CA THR A 2 13.04 29.44 -6.03
C THR A 2 11.85 29.56 -7.00
N PRO A 3 11.11 28.48 -7.29
CA PRO A 3 9.86 28.55 -8.07
C PRO A 3 8.83 29.50 -7.45
N ASP A 4 8.83 29.62 -6.12
CA ASP A 4 7.94 30.48 -5.34
C ASP A 4 8.30 31.95 -5.55
N GLU A 5 9.57 32.30 -5.33
CA GLU A 5 10.09 33.64 -5.59
C GLU A 5 9.82 34.11 -7.01
N ARG A 6 9.96 33.21 -8.01
CA ARG A 6 9.64 33.51 -9.41
C ARG A 6 8.18 33.85 -9.63
N ARG A 7 7.27 33.14 -8.98
CA ARG A 7 5.84 33.41 -9.10
C ARG A 7 5.47 34.73 -8.43
N THR A 8 6.01 35.01 -7.25
CA THR A 8 5.81 36.29 -6.57
C THR A 8 6.29 37.46 -7.44
N LEU A 9 7.47 37.34 -8.04
CA LEU A 9 8.00 38.38 -8.94
C LEU A 9 7.15 38.54 -10.22
N LEU A 10 6.67 37.45 -10.81
CA LEU A 10 5.77 37.50 -11.97
C LEU A 10 4.43 38.13 -11.63
N ARG A 11 3.87 37.83 -10.46
CA ARG A 11 2.62 38.42 -9.97
C ARG A 11 2.79 39.92 -9.73
N ALA A 12 3.84 40.32 -9.01
CA ALA A 12 4.17 41.73 -8.79
C ALA A 12 4.50 42.49 -10.09
N PHE A 13 5.01 41.81 -11.12
CA PHE A 13 5.16 42.40 -12.45
C PHE A 13 3.78 42.62 -13.12
N ALA A 14 2.89 41.62 -13.06
CA ALA A 14 1.54 41.73 -13.59
C ALA A 14 0.72 42.83 -12.88
N ASP A 15 0.84 42.96 -11.56
CA ASP A 15 0.23 44.04 -10.76
C ASP A 15 0.67 45.42 -11.26
N ARG A 16 1.99 45.61 -11.44
CA ARG A 16 2.54 46.88 -11.96
C ARG A 16 2.08 47.17 -13.39
N MET A 17 1.97 46.15 -14.23
CA MET A 17 1.45 46.29 -15.59
C MET A 17 -0.04 46.65 -15.59
N LEU A 18 -0.83 46.03 -14.71
CA LEU A 18 -2.25 46.33 -14.57
C LEU A 18 -2.46 47.79 -14.14
N LEU A 19 -1.71 48.27 -13.13
CA LEU A 19 -1.76 49.67 -12.70
C LEU A 19 -1.41 50.64 -13.83
N LYS A 20 -0.43 50.28 -14.68
CA LYS A 20 -0.09 51.11 -15.84
C LYS A 20 -1.20 51.13 -16.89
N VAL A 21 -1.85 50.00 -17.15
CA VAL A 21 -2.96 49.91 -18.11
C VAL A 21 -4.18 50.66 -17.61
N THR A 22 -4.50 50.59 -16.32
CA THR A 22 -5.62 51.34 -15.73
C THR A 22 -5.39 52.85 -15.72
N ALA A 23 -4.15 53.29 -15.89
CA ALA A 23 -3.78 54.69 -16.02
C ALA A 23 -3.59 55.14 -17.48
N MET A 24 -3.81 54.25 -18.46
CA MET A 24 -3.82 54.62 -19.88
C MET A 24 -5.15 55.31 -20.22
N ASP A 25 -5.09 56.31 -21.08
CA ASP A 25 -6.29 56.93 -21.65
C ASP A 25 -7.07 55.90 -22.49
N ASP A 26 -8.39 56.09 -22.57
CA ASP A 26 -9.24 55.23 -23.37
C ASP A 26 -8.83 55.32 -24.85
N PRO A 27 -8.69 54.18 -25.54
CA PRO A 27 -8.27 54.18 -26.94
C PRO A 27 -9.35 54.83 -27.82
N GLU A 28 -8.98 55.90 -28.54
CA GLU A 28 -9.88 56.61 -29.46
C GLU A 28 -10.03 55.92 -30.82
N ASP A 29 -9.06 55.08 -31.19
CA ASP A 29 -9.01 54.39 -32.48
C ASP A 29 -8.91 52.87 -32.36
N MET A 30 -9.36 52.16 -33.41
CA MET A 30 -9.31 50.69 -33.49
C MET A 30 -7.91 50.07 -33.23
N PRO A 31 -6.79 50.60 -33.78
CA PRO A 31 -5.46 50.07 -33.46
C PRO A 31 -5.07 50.24 -31.98
N GLY A 32 -5.58 51.30 -31.32
CA GLY A 32 -5.41 51.53 -29.89
C GLY A 32 -6.13 50.45 -29.07
N VAL A 33 -7.37 50.13 -29.46
CA VAL A 33 -8.18 49.07 -28.84
C VAL A 33 -7.45 47.73 -28.94
N GLU A 34 -6.96 47.35 -30.11
CA GLU A 34 -6.23 46.09 -30.30
C GLU A 34 -4.98 46.00 -29.42
N LYS A 35 -4.24 47.10 -29.29
CA LYS A 35 -3.06 47.16 -28.41
C LYS A 35 -3.47 46.97 -26.94
N ALA A 36 -4.51 47.66 -26.49
CA ALA A 36 -5.02 47.53 -25.12
C ALA A 36 -5.47 46.09 -24.81
N VAL A 37 -6.26 45.48 -25.72
CA VAL A 37 -6.72 44.08 -25.59
C VAL A 37 -5.54 43.12 -25.54
N ARG A 38 -4.51 43.30 -26.39
CA ARG A 38 -3.32 42.44 -26.39
C ARG A 38 -2.55 42.52 -25.07
N VAL A 39 -2.43 43.72 -24.49
CA VAL A 39 -1.77 43.91 -23.18
C VAL A 39 -2.60 43.28 -22.07
N ALA A 40 -3.93 43.51 -22.05
CA ALA A 40 -4.84 42.91 -21.08
C ALA A 40 -4.78 41.36 -21.11
N ALA A 41 -4.84 40.76 -22.31
CA ALA A 41 -4.71 39.32 -22.48
C ALA A 41 -3.33 38.80 -22.03
N GLY A 42 -2.27 39.58 -22.22
CA GLY A 42 -0.94 39.27 -21.72
C GLY A 42 -0.90 39.22 -20.19
N ILE A 43 -1.52 40.19 -19.51
CA ILE A 43 -1.61 40.26 -18.05
C ILE A 43 -2.42 39.08 -17.50
N GLU A 44 -3.60 38.81 -18.07
CA GLU A 44 -4.46 37.69 -17.66
C GLU A 44 -3.75 36.34 -17.78
N ARG A 45 -2.95 36.15 -18.84
CA ARG A 45 -2.17 34.93 -19.05
C ARG A 45 -1.11 34.74 -17.96
N VAL A 46 -0.49 35.81 -17.47
CA VAL A 46 0.48 35.74 -16.36
C VAL A 46 -0.21 35.32 -15.07
N TYR A 47 -1.36 35.91 -14.74
CA TYR A 47 -2.16 35.49 -13.58
C TYR A 47 -2.60 34.03 -13.68
N SER A 48 -3.13 33.63 -14.83
CA SER A 48 -3.58 32.26 -15.09
C SER A 48 -2.47 31.23 -14.87
N ARG A 49 -1.23 31.56 -15.28
CA ARG A 49 -0.06 30.70 -15.04
C ARG A 49 0.31 30.62 -13.56
N CYS A 50 0.28 31.75 -12.85
CA CYS A 50 0.59 31.78 -11.41
C CYS A 50 -0.45 30.98 -10.62
N ASP A 51 -1.74 31.19 -10.90
CA ASP A 51 -2.85 30.52 -10.22
C ASP A 51 -2.90 29.02 -10.51
N ARG A 52 -2.65 28.61 -11.76
CA ARG A 52 -2.57 27.18 -12.11
C ARG A 52 -1.45 26.49 -11.34
N ALA A 53 -0.28 27.13 -11.23
CA ALA A 53 0.84 26.59 -10.47
C ALA A 53 0.56 26.54 -8.96
N GLU A 54 -0.17 27.53 -8.41
CA GLU A 54 -0.60 27.51 -7.01
C GLU A 54 -1.63 26.40 -6.73
N ARG A 55 -2.60 26.20 -7.64
CA ARG A 55 -3.57 25.09 -7.54
C ARG A 55 -2.88 23.74 -7.59
N GLN A 56 -1.94 23.56 -8.52
CA GLN A 56 -1.19 22.32 -8.63
C GLN A 56 -0.43 21.98 -7.35
N ILE A 57 0.14 22.97 -6.66
CA ILE A 57 0.78 22.74 -5.35
C ILE A 57 -0.24 22.37 -4.29
N ARG A 58 -1.38 23.07 -4.23
CA ARG A 58 -2.45 22.75 -3.27
C ARG A 58 -2.98 21.33 -3.46
N ASP A 59 -3.13 20.90 -4.70
CA ASP A 59 -3.63 19.56 -5.03
C ASP A 59 -2.58 18.47 -4.73
N GLN A 60 -1.30 18.78 -4.92
CA GLN A 60 -0.19 17.85 -4.62
C GLN A 60 0.17 17.80 -3.14
N THR A 61 -0.09 18.86 -2.38
CA THR A 61 0.25 18.90 -0.95
C THR A 61 -0.76 18.05 -0.17
N PRO A 62 -0.33 16.96 0.48
CA PRO A 62 -1.24 16.16 1.29
C PRO A 62 -1.82 17.01 2.41
N ASN A 63 -3.12 16.90 2.64
CA ASN A 63 -3.80 17.67 3.68
C ASN A 63 -3.23 17.25 5.06
N PRO A 64 -2.73 18.18 5.90
CA PRO A 64 -2.04 17.84 7.15
C PRO A 64 -2.90 16.99 8.09
N ARG A 65 -4.22 17.24 8.11
CA ARG A 65 -5.16 16.46 8.92
C ARG A 65 -5.27 15.00 8.48
N LYS A 66 -5.11 14.72 7.17
CA LYS A 66 -5.12 13.35 6.65
C LYS A 66 -3.85 12.62 7.06
N LEU A 67 -2.69 13.26 6.94
CA LEU A 67 -1.41 12.70 7.39
C LEU A 67 -1.40 12.41 8.89
N GLU A 68 -1.97 13.31 9.70
CA GLU A 68 -2.12 13.10 11.15
C GLU A 68 -3.08 11.94 11.47
N ALA A 69 -4.21 11.84 10.75
CA ALA A 69 -5.15 10.74 10.93
C ALA A 69 -4.54 9.38 10.54
N GLU A 70 -3.79 9.31 9.44
CA GLU A 70 -3.07 8.10 9.02
C GLU A 70 -2.02 7.70 10.05
N ARG A 71 -1.26 8.67 10.58
CA ARG A 71 -0.29 8.42 11.65
C ARG A 71 -0.98 7.88 12.90
N ALA A 72 -2.08 8.50 13.32
CA ALA A 72 -2.84 8.05 14.50
C ALA A 72 -3.34 6.60 14.32
N SER A 73 -3.87 6.25 13.14
CA SER A 73 -4.28 4.87 12.83
C SER A 73 -3.14 3.88 12.99
N HIS A 74 -1.95 4.20 12.48
CA HIS A 74 -0.79 3.32 12.60
C HIS A 74 -0.28 3.21 14.05
N GLU A 75 -0.34 4.29 14.82
CA GLU A 75 0.01 4.27 16.24
C GLU A 75 -0.97 3.40 17.04
N GLU A 76 -2.28 3.51 16.77
CA GLU A 76 -3.30 2.66 17.38
C GLU A 76 -3.10 1.18 17.05
N GLU A 77 -2.81 0.86 15.79
CA GLU A 77 -2.51 -0.51 15.35
C GLU A 77 -1.24 -1.05 16.03
N ALA A 78 -0.20 -0.24 16.15
CA ALA A 78 1.03 -0.62 16.83
C ALA A 78 0.80 -0.86 18.34
N ILE A 79 0.00 -0.02 19.00
CA ILE A 79 -0.38 -0.21 20.40
C ILE A 79 -1.17 -1.51 20.55
N LYS A 80 -2.16 -1.74 19.68
CA LYS A 80 -2.97 -2.96 19.69
C LYS A 80 -2.11 -4.21 19.49
N ALA A 81 -1.15 -4.18 18.57
CA ALA A 81 -0.21 -5.27 18.35
C ALA A 81 0.67 -5.52 19.59
N ARG A 82 1.19 -4.46 20.22
CA ARG A 82 1.97 -4.57 21.46
C ARG A 82 1.18 -5.16 22.62
N VAL A 83 -0.06 -4.72 22.81
CA VAL A 83 -0.96 -5.26 23.86
C VAL A 83 -1.28 -6.73 23.56
N SER A 84 -1.53 -7.06 22.30
CA SER A 84 -1.81 -8.45 21.89
C SER A 84 -0.61 -9.36 22.15
N LEU A 85 0.61 -8.89 21.83
CA LEU A 85 1.85 -9.60 22.14
C LEU A 85 2.08 -9.74 23.65
N ALA A 86 1.84 -8.69 24.44
CA ALA A 86 1.97 -8.77 25.89
C ALA A 86 1.02 -9.82 26.48
N ASN A 87 -0.23 -9.86 26.02
CA ASN A 87 -1.22 -10.85 26.46
C ASN A 87 -0.82 -12.29 26.07
N THR A 88 -0.26 -12.51 24.87
CA THR A 88 0.21 -13.85 24.49
C THR A 88 1.42 -14.30 25.30
N LEU A 89 2.34 -13.37 25.61
CA LEU A 89 3.50 -13.63 26.45
C LEU A 89 3.09 -13.92 27.89
N GLU A 90 2.17 -13.16 28.48
CA GLU A 90 1.66 -13.39 29.83
C GLU A 90 1.00 -14.77 29.93
N TRP A 91 0.17 -15.14 28.94
CA TRP A 91 -0.42 -16.48 28.88
C TRP A 91 0.62 -17.58 28.73
N GLY A 92 1.68 -17.36 27.94
CA GLY A 92 2.79 -18.29 27.81
C GLY A 92 3.54 -18.48 29.14
N GLU A 93 3.81 -17.39 29.85
CA GLU A 93 4.49 -17.42 31.14
C GLU A 93 3.63 -18.08 32.23
N LYS A 94 2.34 -17.73 32.29
CA LYS A 94 1.39 -18.37 33.21
C LYS A 94 1.27 -19.87 32.94
N ARG A 95 1.12 -20.26 31.67
CA ARG A 95 1.05 -21.67 31.26
C ARG A 95 2.34 -22.43 31.63
N ARG A 96 3.51 -21.83 31.43
CA ARG A 96 4.80 -22.40 31.86
C ARG A 96 4.84 -22.60 33.38
N ARG A 97 4.37 -21.61 34.14
CA ARG A 97 4.32 -21.68 35.61
C ARG A 97 3.36 -22.76 36.12
N ASP A 98 2.16 -22.84 35.55
CA ASP A 98 1.11 -23.77 35.98
C ASP A 98 1.44 -25.23 35.63
N LEU A 99 2.05 -25.47 34.46
CA LEU A 99 2.44 -26.82 34.01
C LEU A 99 3.82 -27.27 34.53
N GLY A 100 4.70 -26.33 34.90
CA GLY A 100 6.01 -26.57 35.50
C GLY A 100 6.79 -27.67 34.79
N LYS A 101 7.10 -28.76 35.51
CA LYS A 101 7.93 -29.88 35.00
C LYS A 101 7.38 -30.56 33.75
N TRP A 102 6.07 -30.55 33.55
CA TRP A 102 5.45 -31.13 32.34
C TRP A 102 5.67 -30.25 31.12
N TRP A 103 5.78 -28.94 31.30
CA TRP A 103 6.11 -28.01 30.23
C TRP A 103 7.56 -28.22 29.74
N ASP A 104 8.51 -28.29 30.68
CA ASP A 104 9.93 -28.46 30.36
C ASP A 104 10.18 -29.80 29.66
N ALA A 105 9.57 -30.90 30.13
CA ALA A 105 9.68 -32.22 29.50
C ALA A 105 9.05 -32.28 28.09
N ALA A 106 7.97 -31.54 27.85
CA ALA A 106 7.36 -31.43 26.53
C ALA A 106 8.24 -30.61 25.56
N GLU A 107 8.88 -29.55 26.06
CA GLU A 107 9.82 -28.72 25.30
C GLU A 107 11.08 -29.51 24.93
N GLU A 108 11.65 -30.29 25.87
CA GLU A 108 12.77 -31.20 25.62
C GLU A 108 12.43 -32.24 24.54
N ARG A 109 11.29 -32.92 24.66
CA ARG A 109 10.83 -33.87 23.62
C ARG A 109 10.63 -33.20 22.25
N THR A 110 10.16 -31.95 22.23
CA THR A 110 9.97 -31.20 20.98
C THR A 110 11.31 -30.85 20.36
N ARG A 111 12.30 -30.42 21.16
CA ARG A 111 13.67 -30.14 20.71
C ARG A 111 14.36 -31.40 20.21
N GLU A 112 14.26 -32.50 20.95
CA GLU A 112 14.79 -33.81 20.54
C GLU A 112 14.18 -34.26 19.20
N ARG A 113 12.87 -34.06 19.01
CA ARG A 113 12.19 -34.36 17.75
C ARG A 113 12.66 -33.48 16.60
N ILE A 114 12.89 -32.18 16.84
CA ILE A 114 13.40 -31.25 15.81
C ILE A 114 14.84 -31.62 15.41
N LEU A 115 15.67 -32.03 16.37
CA LEU A 115 17.07 -32.42 16.11
C LEU A 115 17.18 -33.81 15.45
N ALA A 116 16.25 -34.72 15.73
CA ALA A 116 16.21 -36.07 15.14
C ALA A 116 15.50 -36.14 13.78
N GLN A 117 14.85 -35.06 13.32
CA GLN A 117 14.11 -35.04 12.06
C GLN A 117 15.02 -34.53 10.92
N PRO A 118 15.26 -35.31 9.85
CA PRO A 118 15.94 -34.80 8.66
C PRO A 118 15.05 -33.70 8.04
N ALA A 119 15.67 -32.59 7.65
CA ALA A 119 14.99 -31.37 7.18
C ALA A 119 13.90 -31.67 6.13
N GLN A 120 12.64 -31.64 6.55
CA GLN A 120 11.47 -31.54 5.68
C GLN A 120 10.69 -30.26 6.02
N PRO A 121 10.14 -29.56 5.02
CA PRO A 121 9.56 -28.25 5.20
C PRO A 121 8.31 -28.30 6.09
N GLN A 122 8.33 -27.52 7.18
CA GLN A 122 7.23 -27.43 8.14
C GLN A 122 6.03 -26.72 7.52
N ALA A 123 4.93 -27.44 7.29
CA ALA A 123 3.62 -26.86 7.01
C ALA A 123 2.91 -26.53 8.33
N GLN A 124 2.49 -25.26 8.43
CA GLN A 124 1.88 -24.66 9.62
C GLN A 124 0.51 -25.27 9.91
N THR A 125 0.24 -25.51 11.19
CA THR A 125 -1.07 -25.84 11.76
C THR A 125 -2.05 -24.69 11.56
N SER A 126 -3.01 -24.87 10.65
CA SER A 126 -4.22 -24.06 10.60
C SER A 126 -5.24 -24.59 11.61
N VAL A 127 -5.77 -23.68 12.42
CA VAL A 127 -6.90 -23.91 13.33
C VAL A 127 -8.15 -24.17 12.48
N GLU A 128 -8.74 -25.37 12.57
CA GLU A 128 -10.00 -25.69 11.91
C GLU A 128 -11.12 -25.81 12.95
N THR A 129 -12.08 -24.89 12.82
CA THR A 129 -13.32 -24.79 13.60
C THR A 129 -14.24 -25.97 13.25
N LEU A 130 -14.57 -26.80 14.24
CA LEU A 130 -15.56 -27.88 14.11
C LEU A 130 -17.00 -27.34 14.20
N PRO A 131 -17.95 -27.85 13.39
CA PRO A 131 -19.34 -27.97 13.80
C PRO A 131 -19.57 -29.30 14.53
N GLN A 132 -20.38 -29.26 15.60
CA GLN A 132 -20.91 -30.41 16.33
C GLN A 132 -21.72 -31.36 15.41
N GLU A 133 -21.58 -32.68 15.62
CA GLU A 133 -22.70 -33.57 15.98
C GLU A 133 -22.24 -34.99 16.38
N ASP A 134 -22.72 -35.40 17.56
CA ASP A 134 -23.18 -36.70 18.07
C ASP A 134 -22.45 -38.07 17.90
N LEU A 135 -22.10 -38.59 19.10
CA LEU A 135 -22.27 -39.94 19.68
C LEU A 135 -21.55 -41.21 19.14
N ALA A 136 -20.83 -41.81 20.10
CA ALA A 136 -20.74 -43.24 20.44
C ALA A 136 -19.62 -44.14 19.84
N SER A 137 -18.63 -44.41 20.71
CA SER A 137 -18.07 -45.73 21.08
C SER A 137 -17.18 -46.56 20.13
N GLN A 138 -16.12 -47.09 20.75
CA GLN A 138 -15.35 -48.33 20.47
C GLN A 138 -13.99 -48.26 19.73
N THR A 139 -12.94 -48.29 20.56
CA THR A 139 -11.83 -49.25 20.61
C THR A 139 -11.18 -49.79 19.31
N VAL A 140 -9.95 -49.29 19.07
CA VAL A 140 -8.73 -49.92 18.52
C VAL A 140 -8.85 -51.11 17.55
N ALA A 141 -8.48 -50.86 16.28
CA ALA A 141 -7.73 -51.80 15.44
C ALA A 141 -6.87 -51.03 14.42
N CYS A 142 -5.55 -51.20 14.47
CA CYS A 142 -4.62 -50.67 13.48
C CYS A 142 -4.80 -51.40 12.13
N ARG A 143 -5.28 -50.69 11.10
CA ARG A 143 -4.97 -50.98 9.70
C ARG A 143 -5.14 -49.70 8.90
N GLN A 144 -4.03 -49.10 8.45
CA GLN A 144 -4.09 -47.89 7.63
C GLN A 144 -4.59 -48.23 6.21
N PRO A 145 -5.67 -47.62 5.71
CA PRO A 145 -5.95 -47.61 4.28
C PRO A 145 -5.02 -46.60 3.62
N THR A 146 -4.30 -47.02 2.57
CA THR A 146 -3.56 -46.10 1.70
C THR A 146 -4.51 -45.03 1.19
N PRO A 147 -4.24 -43.73 1.38
CA PRO A 147 -5.14 -42.70 0.86
C PRO A 147 -5.10 -42.73 -0.67
N VAL A 148 -6.23 -43.06 -1.28
CA VAL A 148 -6.46 -42.83 -2.70
C VAL A 148 -6.54 -41.33 -2.88
N VAL A 149 -5.46 -40.73 -3.36
CA VAL A 149 -5.40 -39.30 -3.65
C VAL A 149 -6.21 -39.07 -4.94
N SER A 150 -7.39 -38.47 -4.82
CA SER A 150 -8.09 -37.90 -5.97
C SER A 150 -7.62 -36.46 -6.17
N TYR A 151 -7.09 -36.18 -7.35
CA TYR A 151 -6.73 -34.82 -7.76
C TYR A 151 -7.96 -34.17 -8.38
N VAL A 152 -8.38 -33.03 -7.82
CA VAL A 152 -9.39 -32.17 -8.43
C VAL A 152 -8.66 -30.97 -9.03
N ASP A 153 -8.73 -30.85 -10.36
CA ASP A 153 -8.12 -29.72 -11.06
C ASP A 153 -9.04 -28.51 -11.01
N TYR A 154 -8.61 -27.47 -10.28
CA TYR A 154 -9.34 -26.21 -10.14
C TYR A 154 -8.97 -25.16 -11.20
N THR A 155 -8.16 -25.51 -12.20
CA THR A 155 -7.70 -24.57 -13.22
C THR A 155 -8.87 -23.88 -13.92
N GLU A 156 -9.92 -24.62 -14.30
CA GLU A 156 -11.09 -24.02 -14.93
C GLU A 156 -11.90 -23.13 -13.99
N SER A 157 -12.01 -23.51 -12.72
CA SER A 157 -12.72 -22.72 -11.70
C SER A 157 -12.06 -21.36 -11.52
N ILE A 158 -10.72 -21.36 -11.50
CA ILE A 158 -9.89 -20.16 -11.37
C ILE A 158 -10.01 -19.29 -12.61
N LEU A 159 -9.95 -19.86 -13.83
CA LEU A 159 -10.11 -19.11 -15.07
C LEU A 159 -11.51 -18.48 -15.18
N LYS A 160 -12.55 -19.22 -14.79
CA LYS A 160 -13.93 -18.72 -14.76
C LYS A 160 -14.11 -17.57 -13.75
N ALA A 161 -13.50 -17.67 -12.57
CA ALA A 161 -13.52 -16.60 -11.58
C ALA A 161 -12.78 -15.34 -12.06
N ARG A 162 -11.63 -15.51 -12.73
CA ARG A 162 -10.87 -14.37 -13.32
C ARG A 162 -11.66 -13.68 -14.41
N ALA A 163 -12.34 -14.43 -15.27
CA ALA A 163 -13.23 -13.89 -16.30
C ALA A 163 -14.42 -13.13 -15.69
N ALA A 164 -15.04 -13.66 -14.62
CA ALA A 164 -16.14 -13.00 -13.92
C ALA A 164 -15.71 -11.68 -13.24
N LEU A 165 -14.45 -11.59 -12.83
CA LEU A 165 -13.85 -10.39 -12.23
C LEU A 165 -13.22 -9.43 -13.25
N GLY A 166 -13.29 -9.73 -14.55
CA GLY A 166 -12.72 -8.89 -15.61
C GLY A 166 -11.19 -8.74 -15.55
N LEU A 167 -10.50 -9.69 -14.91
CA LEU A 167 -9.06 -9.66 -14.72
C LEU A 167 -8.34 -10.23 -15.94
N ASN A 168 -7.83 -9.35 -16.80
CA ASN A 168 -6.99 -9.75 -17.93
C ASN A 168 -5.54 -10.00 -17.47
N THR A 169 -4.90 -10.97 -18.09
CA THR A 169 -3.47 -11.28 -17.90
C THR A 169 -2.65 -10.09 -18.40
N ILE A 170 -1.85 -9.49 -17.52
CA ILE A 170 -0.83 -8.51 -17.92
C ILE A 170 0.41 -9.32 -18.25
N GLU A 171 0.74 -9.43 -19.54
CA GLU A 171 2.06 -9.89 -19.97
C GLU A 171 3.06 -8.81 -19.60
N VAL A 172 3.80 -9.01 -18.52
CA VAL A 172 4.99 -8.21 -18.22
C VAL A 172 6.12 -8.82 -19.04
N GLU A 173 6.40 -8.21 -20.18
CA GLU A 173 7.57 -8.48 -20.99
C GLU A 173 8.81 -8.08 -20.17
N THR A 174 9.46 -9.07 -19.54
CA THR A 174 10.75 -8.89 -18.87
C THR A 174 11.78 -8.49 -19.93
N PRO A 175 12.42 -7.30 -19.86
CA PRO A 175 13.49 -6.96 -20.78
C PRO A 175 14.68 -7.88 -20.55
N ALA A 176 15.22 -8.42 -21.64
CA ALA A 176 16.32 -9.37 -21.65
C ALA A 176 17.58 -8.83 -20.92
N PRO A 177 18.36 -9.69 -20.25
CA PRO A 177 19.63 -9.27 -19.67
C PRO A 177 20.66 -9.01 -20.78
N ASP A 178 21.21 -7.79 -20.81
CA ASP A 178 22.37 -7.42 -21.63
C ASP A 178 23.57 -8.29 -21.23
N ILE A 179 23.88 -9.28 -22.07
CA ILE A 179 25.13 -10.03 -21.99
C ILE A 179 26.20 -9.18 -22.68
N LEU A 180 27.03 -8.53 -21.88
CA LEU A 180 28.29 -7.91 -22.30
C LEU A 180 29.18 -8.95 -22.98
N ALA A 181 29.41 -8.79 -24.28
CA ALA A 181 30.45 -9.51 -25.01
C ALA A 181 31.84 -9.02 -24.56
N PRO A 182 32.82 -9.91 -24.35
CA PRO A 182 34.21 -9.52 -24.25
C PRO A 182 34.86 -9.51 -25.65
N GLU A 183 35.38 -8.35 -26.06
CA GLU A 183 36.48 -8.23 -27.04
C GLU A 183 37.77 -7.85 -26.27
N PRO A 184 38.99 -8.05 -26.81
CA PRO A 184 39.36 -8.52 -28.16
C PRO A 184 40.06 -9.88 -28.23
#